data_AF-A0AAV0WV72-F1
#
_entry.id   AF-A0AAV0WV72-F1
#
_cell.length_a   1.000
_cell.length_b   1.000
_cell.length_c   1.000
_cell.angle_alpha   90.00
_cell.angle_beta   90.00
_cell.angle_gamma   90.00
#
_symmetry.space_group_name_H-M   'P 1'
#
loop_
_entity.id
_entity.type
_entity.pdbx_description
1 polymer ?
#
loop_
_entity_poly.entity_id
_entity_poly.type
_entity_poly.pdbx_seq_one_letter_code
_entity_poly.pdbx_strand_id
1 'polypeptide(L)'
;MYGVDRNTPACSMGGVAILILNKIKHQHIPIPVLQSLEATTVLINFNNRSILIVSSYQPPSRTMHISDYVKVMNLYNNPIMAGDLNSKHINWRCRVSNPNGL
;
A
#
# COMPACT_ATOMS: atom_id res chain seq x y z
N MET A 1 -12.74 -5.02 8.15
CA MET A 1 -12.19 -3.79 7.55
C MET A 1 -10.85 -3.52 8.22
N TYR A 2 -9.82 -3.23 7.45
CA TYR A 2 -8.50 -2.86 7.95
C TYR A 2 -8.17 -1.49 7.41
N GLY A 3 -7.79 -0.55 8.27
CA GLY A 3 -7.55 0.84 7.88
C GLY A 3 -6.49 1.49 8.74
N VAL A 4 -5.79 2.45 8.15
CA VAL A 4 -4.84 3.32 8.85
C VAL A 4 -5.17 4.75 8.45
N ASP A 5 -5.61 5.55 9.43
CA ASP A 5 -5.93 6.97 9.27
C ASP A 5 -4.80 7.84 9.85
N ARG A 6 -4.63 9.05 9.32
CA ARG A 6 -3.67 10.03 9.88
C ARG A 6 -4.20 10.61 11.20
N ASN A 7 -3.52 10.32 12.32
CA ASN A 7 -3.78 10.93 13.63
C ASN A 7 -3.17 12.35 13.75
N THR A 8 -3.61 13.30 12.91
CA THR A 8 -3.24 14.72 13.06
C THR A 8 -4.48 15.62 13.08
N PRO A 9 -4.68 16.44 14.12
CA PRO A 9 -5.94 17.12 14.40
C PRO A 9 -6.32 18.27 13.46
N ALA A 10 -5.50 18.63 12.46
CA ALA A 10 -5.76 19.76 11.57
C ALA A 10 -6.20 19.40 10.13
N CYS A 11 -5.87 18.22 9.61
CA CYS A 11 -6.28 17.78 8.26
C CYS A 11 -6.16 16.25 8.12
N SER A 12 -7.14 15.48 8.57
CA SER A 12 -7.23 14.04 8.31
C SER A 12 -7.83 13.78 6.92
N MET A 13 -7.11 14.14 5.85
CA MET A 13 -7.54 13.90 4.46
C MET A 13 -6.74 12.77 3.78
N GLY A 14 -6.23 11.81 4.55
CA GLY A 14 -5.45 10.70 4.02
C GLY A 14 -5.58 9.45 4.88
N GLY A 15 -5.31 8.31 4.26
CA GLY A 15 -5.45 7.00 4.87
C GLY A 15 -5.69 5.94 3.82
N VAL A 16 -5.43 4.70 4.19
CA VAL A 16 -5.63 3.53 3.33
C VAL A 16 -6.50 2.52 4.05
N ALA A 17 -7.36 1.85 3.29
CA ALA A 17 -8.23 0.83 3.82
C ALA A 17 -8.35 -0.37 2.87
N ILE A 18 -8.66 -1.52 3.45
CA ILE A 18 -9.06 -2.75 2.76
C ILE A 18 -10.37 -3.22 3.38
N LEU A 19 -11.40 -3.33 2.54
CA LEU A 19 -12.66 -3.99 2.87
C LEU A 19 -12.63 -5.44 2.38
N ILE A 20 -12.96 -6.38 3.26
CA ILE A 20 -12.94 -7.81 2.97
C ILE A 20 -14.28 -8.41 3.37
N LEU A 21 -14.82 -9.27 2.51
CA LEU A 21 -16.02 -10.05 2.82
C LEU A 21 -15.72 -11.03 3.95
N ASN A 22 -16.58 -11.09 4.97
CA ASN A 22 -16.39 -11.93 6.17
C ASN A 22 -16.17 -13.43 5.85
N LYS A 23 -16.71 -13.92 4.73
CA LYS A 23 -16.54 -15.32 4.29
C LYS A 23 -15.12 -15.66 3.81
N ILE A 24 -14.31 -14.67 3.49
CA ILE A 24 -12.92 -14.88 3.06
C ILE A 24 -12.08 -15.02 4.32
N LYS A 25 -11.31 -16.11 4.45
CA LYS A 25 -10.35 -16.25 5.56
C LYS A 25 -9.20 -15.27 5.36
N HIS A 26 -8.96 -14.43 6.36
CA HIS A 26 -8.01 -13.35 6.25
C HIS A 26 -7.38 -12.99 7.60
N GLN A 27 -6.19 -12.39 7.57
CA GLN A 27 -5.45 -11.96 8.74
C GLN A 27 -4.72 -10.64 8.46
N HIS A 28 -4.83 -9.68 9.38
CA HIS A 28 -4.03 -8.46 9.30
C HIS A 28 -2.55 -8.77 9.52
N ILE A 29 -1.69 -8.24 8.65
CA ILE A 29 -0.24 -8.33 8.84
C ILE A 29 0.27 -6.94 9.26
N PRO A 30 0.87 -6.82 10.45
CA PRO A 30 1.50 -5.57 10.86
C PRO A 30 2.62 -5.18 9.90
N ILE A 31 2.68 -3.90 9.56
CA ILE A 31 3.74 -3.33 8.73
C ILE A 31 4.81 -2.65 9.60
N PRO A 32 6.09 -2.68 9.17
CA PRO A 32 7.13 -1.86 9.77
C PRO A 32 6.81 -0.37 9.63
N VAL A 33 7.52 0.47 10.39
CA VAL A 33 7.44 1.93 10.22
C VAL A 33 7.96 2.32 8.83
N LEU A 34 7.11 3.05 8.10
CA LEU A 34 7.36 3.61 6.78
C LEU A 34 7.61 5.11 6.91
N GLN A 35 8.38 5.68 5.98
CA GLN A 35 8.76 7.10 5.98
C GLN A 35 7.72 7.96 5.29
N SER A 36 7.32 7.58 4.07
CA SER A 36 6.40 8.37 3.25
C SER A 36 5.15 7.60 2.83
N LEU A 37 5.29 6.29 2.63
CA LEU A 37 4.24 5.42 2.13
C LEU A 37 3.22 5.14 3.23
N GLU A 38 1.95 5.40 2.94
CA GLU A 38 0.85 4.96 3.78
C GLU A 38 0.39 3.60 3.26
N ALA A 39 0.39 2.58 4.11
CA ALA A 39 0.03 1.23 3.72
C ALA A 39 -0.79 0.53 4.81
N THR A 40 -1.65 -0.40 4.40
CA THR A 40 -2.27 -1.40 5.27
C THR A 40 -2.31 -2.72 4.52
N THR A 41 -2.23 -3.83 5.24
CA THR A 41 -2.06 -5.13 4.60
C THR A 41 -2.94 -6.20 5.20
N VAL A 42 -3.38 -7.11 4.35
CA VAL A 42 -4.13 -8.29 4.76
C VAL A 42 -3.64 -9.49 4.01
N LEU A 43 -3.33 -10.55 4.75
CA LEU A 43 -3.07 -11.86 4.19
C LEU A 43 -4.39 -12.57 3.94
N ILE A 44 -4.60 -13.04 2.72
CA ILE A 44 -5.71 -13.91 2.35
C ILE A 44 -5.16 -15.27 1.96
N ASN A 45 -5.92 -16.33 2.28
CA ASN A 45 -5.60 -17.68 1.86
C ASN A 45 -6.54 -18.11 0.73
N PHE A 46 -5.97 -18.44 -0.43
CA PHE A 46 -6.69 -18.88 -1.62
C PHE A 46 -5.99 -20.10 -2.22
N ASN A 47 -6.72 -21.22 -2.37
CA ASN A 47 -6.21 -22.48 -2.93
C ASN A 47 -4.84 -22.90 -2.36
N ASN A 48 -4.74 -22.99 -1.03
CA ASN A 48 -3.50 -23.34 -0.29
C ASN A 48 -2.32 -22.39 -0.53
N ARG A 49 -2.56 -21.19 -1.07
CA ARG A 49 -1.55 -20.14 -1.20
C ARG A 49 -1.96 -18.93 -0.37
N SER A 50 -0.99 -18.38 0.35
CA SER A 50 -1.16 -17.10 1.04
C SER A 50 -0.75 -15.98 0.11
N ILE A 51 -1.63 -14.99 -0.04
CA ILE A 51 -1.44 -13.79 -0.87
C ILE A 51 -1.56 -12.59 0.06
N LEU A 52 -0.54 -11.72 0.05
CA LEU A 52 -0.57 -10.49 0.84
C LEU A 52 -1.15 -9.38 -0.03
N ILE A 53 -2.33 -8.89 0.33
CA ILE A 53 -2.94 -7.73 -0.30
C ILE A 53 -2.49 -6.49 0.46
N VAL A 54 -1.99 -5.50 -0.27
CA VAL A 54 -1.49 -4.23 0.26
C VAL A 54 -2.26 -3.10 -0.39
N SER A 55 -2.97 -2.33 0.43
CA SER A 55 -3.52 -1.04 0.02
C SER A 55 -2.51 0.04 0.37
N SER A 56 -2.20 0.90 -0.59
CA SER A 56 -1.08 1.82 -0.50
C SER A 56 -1.44 3.21 -1.04
N TYR A 57 -0.90 4.24 -0.40
CA TYR A 57 -1.04 5.62 -0.83
C TYR A 57 0.30 6.33 -0.64
N GLN A 58 0.86 6.86 -1.72
CA GLN A 58 2.02 7.75 -1.64
C GLN A 58 1.51 9.18 -1.80
N PRO A 59 1.59 10.01 -0.75
CA PRO A 59 1.13 11.38 -0.84
C PRO A 59 1.97 12.17 -1.86
N PRO A 60 1.36 13.00 -2.72
CA PRO A 60 2.10 13.75 -3.74
C PRO A 60 3.05 14.80 -3.14
N SER A 61 2.81 15.20 -1.89
CA SER A 61 3.62 16.16 -1.14
C SER A 61 4.82 15.52 -0.41
N ARG A 62 4.95 14.19 -0.41
CA ARG A 62 6.07 13.48 0.24
C ARG A 62 6.96 12.82 -0.81
N THR A 63 8.28 12.92 -0.59
CA THR A 63 9.27 12.20 -1.39
C THR A 63 9.03 10.70 -1.29
N MET A 64 9.08 9.99 -2.41
CA MET A 64 9.01 8.53 -2.43
C MET A 64 10.32 7.92 -1.92
N HIS A 65 10.23 6.97 -1.00
CA HIS A 65 11.36 6.17 -0.55
C HIS A 65 11.21 4.71 -1.01
N ILE A 66 12.03 4.27 -1.96
CA ILE A 66 11.98 2.89 -2.48
C ILE A 66 12.12 1.83 -1.38
N SER A 67 12.84 2.15 -0.30
CA SER A 67 12.97 1.28 0.87
C SER A 67 11.63 0.95 1.53
N ASP A 68 10.64 1.85 1.52
CA ASP A 68 9.32 1.58 2.08
C ASP A 68 8.59 0.52 1.25
N TYR A 69 8.68 0.61 -0.08
CA TYR A 69 8.10 -0.39 -0.99
C TYR A 69 8.79 -1.75 -0.82
N VAL A 70 10.12 -1.78 -0.74
CA VAL A 70 10.88 -3.02 -0.52
C VAL A 70 10.51 -3.66 0.82
N LYS A 71 10.41 -2.87 1.90
CA LYS A 71 9.98 -3.37 3.22
C LYS A 71 8.63 -4.07 3.14
N VAL A 72 7.66 -3.44 2.48
CA VAL A 72 6.29 -3.98 2.39
C VAL A 72 6.21 -5.19 1.45
N MET A 73 6.88 -5.13 0.30
CA MET A 73 6.89 -6.24 -0.67
C MET A 73 7.62 -7.47 -0.15
N ASN A 74 8.61 -7.31 0.73
CA ASN A 74 9.33 -8.43 1.34
C ASN A 74 8.61 -9.06 2.55
N LEU A 75 7.43 -8.57 2.95
CA LEU A 75 6.68 -9.15 4.08
C LEU A 75 6.18 -10.57 3.80
N TYR A 76 5.94 -10.92 2.52
CA TYR A 76 5.42 -12.22 2.10
C TYR A 76 5.89 -12.57 0.69
N ASN A 77 5.84 -13.85 0.34
CA ASN A 77 6.30 -14.32 -0.98
C ASN A 77 5.40 -13.93 -2.15
N ASN A 78 4.10 -13.68 -1.91
CA ASN A 78 3.12 -13.34 -2.96
C ASN A 78 2.39 -12.02 -2.65
N PRO A 79 3.10 -10.87 -2.66
CA PRO A 79 2.49 -9.58 -2.40
C PRO A 79 1.80 -9.03 -3.66
N ILE A 80 0.65 -8.40 -3.45
CA ILE A 80 -0.05 -7.60 -4.44
C ILE A 80 -0.30 -6.23 -3.82
N MET A 81 0.39 -5.21 -4.32
CA MET A 81 0.23 -3.82 -3.89
C MET A 81 -0.59 -3.04 -4.90
N ALA A 82 -1.59 -2.31 -4.40
CA ALA A 82 -2.43 -1.43 -5.20
C ALA A 82 -2.78 -0.16 -4.43
N GLY A 83 -3.11 0.89 -5.18
CA GLY A 83 -3.59 2.16 -4.66
C GLY A 83 -3.02 3.34 -5.44
N ASP A 84 -3.13 4.53 -4.88
CA ASP A 84 -2.66 5.75 -5.55
C ASP A 84 -1.22 6.08 -5.12
N LEU A 85 -0.27 5.78 -6.00
CA LEU A 85 1.15 5.99 -5.75
C LEU A 85 1.64 7.40 -6.13
N ASN A 86 0.77 8.27 -6.67
CA ASN A 86 1.14 9.59 -7.19
C ASN A 86 2.44 9.56 -8.04
N SER A 87 2.60 8.49 -8.79
CA SER A 87 3.78 8.16 -9.59
C SER A 87 3.36 8.02 -11.05
N LYS A 88 4.19 8.54 -11.94
CA LYS A 88 3.93 8.55 -13.38
C LYS A 88 5.13 7.94 -14.08
N HIS A 89 4.86 6.96 -14.94
CA HIS A 89 5.87 6.38 -15.82
C HIS A 89 5.24 6.03 -17.18
N ILE A 90 6.01 6.18 -18.26
CA ILE A 90 5.55 5.91 -19.63
C ILE A 90 5.14 4.44 -19.84
N ASN A 91 5.76 3.49 -19.13
CA ASN A 91 5.36 2.07 -19.18
C ASN A 91 3.96 1.84 -18.58
N TRP A 92 3.49 2.76 -17.74
CA TRP A 92 2.15 2.74 -17.15
C TRP A 92 1.17 3.61 -17.94
N ARG A 93 1.50 3.93 -19.20
CA ARG A 93 0.70 4.78 -20.11
C ARG A 93 0.50 6.21 -19.61
N CYS A 94 1.39 6.72 -18.74
CA CYS A 94 1.44 8.13 -18.43
C CYS A 94 2.09 8.90 -19.59
N ARG A 95 1.64 10.15 -19.84
CA ARG A 95 2.22 11.01 -20.89
C ARG A 95 3.70 11.37 -20.64
N VAL A 96 4.08 11.48 -19.37
CA VAL A 96 5.43 11.81 -18.91
C VAL A 96 5.75 11.02 -17.65
N SER A 97 7.03 10.82 -17.36
CA SER A 97 7.49 10.30 -16.08
C SER A 97 7.66 11.43 -15.05
N ASN A 98 7.49 11.14 -13.76
CA ASN A 98 7.81 12.05 -12.66
C ASN A 98 8.89 11.44 -11.74
N PRO A 99 9.50 12.19 -10.80
CA PRO A 99 10.52 11.65 -9.89
C PRO A 99 10.11 10.40 -9.11
N ASN A 100 8.82 10.26 -8.77
CA ASN A 100 8.29 9.07 -8.09
C ASN A 100 8.09 7.88 -9.03
N GLY A 101 8.19 8.04 -10.34
CA GLY A 101 8.03 6.96 -11.32
C GLY A 101 9.27 6.69 -12.15
N LEU A 102 10.39 7.33 -11.81
CA LEU A 102 11.71 7.12 -12.40
C LEU A 102 12.42 5.95 -11.73
#